data_AF-A0A535M4Q6-F1
#
_entry.id   AF-A0A535M4Q6-F1
#
_cell.length_a   1.000
_cell.length_b   1.000
_cell.length_c   1.000
_cell.angle_alpha   90.00
_cell.angle_beta   90.00
_cell.angle_gamma   90.00
#
_symmetry.space_group_name_H-M   'P 1'
#
loop_
_entity.id
_entity.type
_entity.pdbx_description
1 polymer ?
#
loop_
_entity_poly.entity_id
_entity_poly.type
_entity_poly.pdbx_seq_one_letter_code
_entity_poly.pdbx_strand_id
1 'polypeptide(L)'
;MARASPLLLYIITRALLAVPMLVILLTAVFVILRLIPGDPIQALFGGRGNPSVVAAARAQLGLDRPLIVQYFDYLGRVFTGNFGQSLTLYPGQSVMHWILLVFPATLELALYSMIVAAVVGILTGVVAGRYRGTPVDVTLRMYGI
;
A
#
# COMPACT_ATOMS: atom_id res chain seq x y z
N MET A 1 -29.36 -26.50 1.28
CA MET A 1 -28.32 -25.49 1.57
C MET A 1 -27.14 -25.75 0.62
N ALA A 2 -26.98 -24.93 -0.40
CA ALA A 2 -25.97 -25.11 -1.44
C ALA A 2 -24.56 -25.00 -0.83
N ARG A 3 -23.73 -26.04 -1.02
CA ARG A 3 -22.29 -25.96 -0.69
C ARG A 3 -21.70 -24.87 -1.59
N ALA A 4 -21.43 -23.69 -1.05
CA ALA A 4 -20.60 -22.70 -1.73
C ALA A 4 -19.33 -23.41 -2.20
N SER A 5 -18.94 -23.18 -3.46
CA SER A 5 -17.73 -23.81 -4.00
C SER A 5 -16.54 -23.46 -3.09
N PRO A 6 -15.63 -24.40 -2.79
CA PRO A 6 -14.50 -24.15 -1.89
C PRO A 6 -13.66 -22.95 -2.32
N LEU A 7 -13.64 -22.66 -3.63
CA LEU A 7 -13.02 -21.47 -4.21
C LEU A 7 -13.71 -20.16 -3.82
N LEU A 8 -15.05 -20.12 -3.85
CA LEU A 8 -15.80 -18.92 -3.47
C LEU A 8 -15.66 -18.62 -1.97
N LEU A 9 -15.70 -19.66 -1.13
CA LEU A 9 -15.44 -19.52 0.30
C LEU A 9 -14.02 -19.00 0.57
N TYR A 10 -13.02 -19.51 -0.16
CA TYR A 10 -11.63 -19.05 -0.07
C TYR A 10 -11.47 -17.59 -0.49
N ILE A 11 -12.06 -17.20 -1.63
CA ILE A 11 -12.02 -15.82 -2.13
C ILE A 11 -12.66 -14.86 -1.12
N ILE A 12 -13.84 -15.21 -0.58
CA ILE A 12 -14.52 -14.38 0.43
C ILE A 12 -13.66 -14.27 1.68
N THR A 13 -13.13 -15.38 2.19
CA THR A 13 -12.29 -15.39 3.39
C THR A 13 -11.06 -14.50 3.21
N ARG A 14 -10.40 -14.59 2.03
CA ARG A 14 -9.23 -13.77 1.72
C ARG A 14 -9.57 -12.29 1.54
N ALA A 15 -10.70 -11.97 0.91
CA ALA A 15 -11.19 -10.60 0.80
C ALA A 15 -11.52 -10.01 2.18
N LEU A 16 -12.11 -10.81 3.07
CA LEU A 16 -12.44 -10.39 4.42
C LEU A 16 -11.18 -10.17 5.28
N LEU A 17 -10.15 -11.02 5.12
CA LEU A 17 -8.83 -10.83 5.74
C LEU A 17 -8.06 -9.63 5.19
N ALA A 18 -8.34 -9.20 3.95
CA ALA A 18 -7.72 -8.00 3.39
C ALA A 18 -8.19 -6.71 4.10
N VAL A 19 -9.42 -6.68 4.62
CA VAL A 19 -9.96 -5.51 5.34
C VAL A 19 -9.12 -5.14 6.58
N PRO A 20 -8.90 -6.03 7.57
CA PRO A 20 -8.09 -5.69 8.73
C PRO A 20 -6.63 -5.41 8.33
N MET A 21 -6.09 -6.09 7.32
CA MET A 21 -4.75 -5.80 6.80
C MET A 21 -4.64 -4.36 6.27
N LEU A 22 -5.62 -3.91 5.47
CA LEU A 22 -5.67 -2.55 4.96
C LEU A 22 -5.83 -1.54 6.10
N VAL A 23 -6.69 -1.80 7.09
CA VAL A 23 -6.85 -0.90 8.24
C VAL A 23 -5.54 -0.78 9.02
N ILE A 24 -4.84 -1.89 9.28
CA ILE A 24 -3.53 -1.88 9.95
C ILE A 24 -2.53 -1.07 9.14
N LEU A 25 -2.44 -1.29 7.83
CA LEU A 25 -1.55 -0.56 6.94
C LEU A 25 -1.85 0.94 6.93
N LEU A 26 -3.11 1.34 6.74
CA LEU A 26 -3.55 2.73 6.74
C LEU A 26 -3.26 3.40 8.08
N THR A 27 -3.45 2.69 9.18
CA THR A 27 -3.12 3.18 10.53
C THR A 27 -1.62 3.34 10.71
N ALA A 28 -0.82 2.37 10.27
CA ALA A 28 0.63 2.45 10.34
C ALA A 28 1.16 3.62 9.51
N VAL A 29 0.71 3.77 8.27
CA VAL A 29 1.03 4.93 7.41
C VAL A 29 0.58 6.21 8.09
N PHE A 30 -0.62 6.24 8.68
CA PHE A 30 -1.10 7.41 9.39
C PHE A 30 -0.14 7.82 10.50
N VAL A 31 0.19 6.89 11.40
CA VAL A 31 1.05 7.13 12.57
C VAL A 31 2.46 7.51 12.13
N ILE A 32 3.08 6.76 11.21
CA ILE A 32 4.44 7.02 10.73
C ILE A 32 4.54 8.44 10.17
N LEU A 33 3.59 8.86 9.32
CA LEU A 33 3.63 10.21 8.73
C LEU A 33 3.46 11.34 9.76
N ARG A 34 2.88 11.09 10.94
CA ARG A 34 2.76 12.09 12.03
C ARG A 34 3.89 11.99 13.05
N LEU A 35 4.60 10.86 13.10
CA LEU A 35 5.80 10.69 13.92
C LEU A 35 7.05 11.27 13.24
N ILE A 36 7.08 11.33 11.91
CA ILE A 36 8.19 11.95 11.18
C ILE A 36 8.29 13.44 11.58
N PRO A 37 9.43 13.89 12.12
CA PRO A 37 9.64 15.29 12.44
C PRO A 37 9.74 16.10 11.14
N GLY A 38 8.79 17.01 10.94
CA GLY A 38 8.70 17.85 9.75
C GLY A 38 7.26 18.22 9.49
N ASP A 39 6.93 19.51 9.49
CA ASP A 39 5.58 19.96 9.17
C ASP A 39 5.41 19.91 7.64
N PRO A 40 4.57 19.01 7.10
CA PRO A 40 4.40 18.90 5.64
C PRO A 40 3.91 20.22 5.04
N ILE A 41 3.26 21.08 5.82
CA ILE A 41 2.86 22.42 5.38
C ILE A 41 4.10 23.34 5.28
N GLN A 42 5.05 23.27 6.21
CA GLN A 42 6.28 24.06 6.09
C GLN A 42 7.14 23.60 4.92
N ALA A 43 7.15 22.30 4.62
CA ALA A 43 7.79 21.76 3.42
C ALA A 43 7.11 22.28 2.13
N LEU A 44 5.77 22.36 2.11
CA LEU A 44 5.01 22.93 1.00
C LEU A 44 5.39 24.40 0.70
N PHE A 45 5.66 25.20 1.74
CA PHE A 45 6.09 26.60 1.59
C PHE A 45 7.62 26.80 1.60
N GLY A 46 8.41 25.74 1.44
CA GLY A 46 9.88 25.81 1.39
C GLY A 46 10.53 26.46 2.61
N GLY A 47 9.91 26.33 3.79
CA GLY A 47 10.39 26.93 5.05
C GLY A 47 10.30 28.46 5.14
N ARG A 48 9.62 29.14 4.20
CA ARG A 48 9.47 30.62 4.18
C ARG A 48 8.03 31.12 4.03
N GLY A 49 7.05 30.24 4.26
CA GLY A 49 5.63 30.62 4.18
C GLY A 49 5.26 31.68 5.21
N ASN A 50 4.52 32.72 4.79
CA ASN A 50 3.94 33.69 5.72
C ASN A 50 3.11 32.94 6.77
N PRO A 51 3.33 33.16 8.09
CA PRO A 51 2.64 32.44 9.16
C PRO A 51 1.12 32.43 9.03
N SER A 52 0.53 33.50 8.50
CA SER A 52 -0.92 33.59 8.26
C SER A 52 -1.41 32.63 7.18
N VAL A 53 -0.63 32.46 6.11
CA VAL A 53 -0.93 31.54 4.99
C VAL A 53 -0.75 30.09 5.43
N VAL A 54 0.28 29.81 6.23
CA VAL A 54 0.54 28.48 6.81
C VAL A 54 -0.61 28.08 7.76
N ALA A 55 -1.07 28.98 8.62
CA ALA A 55 -2.19 28.73 9.52
C ALA A 55 -3.50 28.49 8.76
N ALA A 56 -3.76 29.28 7.72
CA ALA A 56 -4.93 29.09 6.85
C ALA A 56 -4.89 27.74 6.11
N ALA A 57 -3.72 27.35 5.58
CA ALA A 57 -3.54 26.04 4.94
C ALA A 57 -3.72 24.88 5.94
N ARG A 58 -3.25 25.05 7.19
CA ARG A 58 -3.41 24.06 8.26
C ARG A 58 -4.88 23.81 8.61
N ALA A 59 -5.65 24.89 8.71
CA ALA A 59 -7.09 24.83 8.94
C ALA A 59 -7.85 24.20 7.76
N GLN A 60 -7.47 24.53 6.52
CA GLN A 60 -8.09 23.94 5.32
C GLN A 60 -7.84 22.42 5.21
N LEU A 61 -6.65 21.97 5.61
CA LEU A 61 -6.29 20.55 5.63
C LEU A 61 -6.84 19.80 6.86
N GLY A 62 -7.43 20.52 7.83
CA GLY A 62 -7.97 19.94 9.07
C GLY A 62 -6.88 19.43 10.03
N LEU A 63 -5.64 19.87 9.86
CA LEU A 63 -4.49 19.45 10.69
C LEU A 63 -4.48 20.11 12.08
N ASP A 64 -5.37 21.07 12.30
CA ASP A 64 -5.68 21.74 13.57
C ASP A 64 -6.65 20.94 14.47
N ARG A 65 -7.31 19.90 13.92
CA ARG A 65 -8.28 19.07 14.66
C ARG A 65 -7.59 18.01 15.54
N PRO A 66 -8.27 17.45 16.55
CA PRO A 66 -7.74 16.32 17.32
C PRO A 66 -7.36 15.14 16.41
N LEU A 67 -6.27 14.43 16.74
CA LEU A 67 -5.71 13.34 15.93
C LEU A 67 -6.74 12.25 15.59
N ILE A 68 -7.64 11.96 16.52
CA ILE A 68 -8.70 10.96 16.34
C ILE A 68 -9.65 11.38 15.21
N VAL A 69 -10.05 12.65 15.16
CA VAL A 69 -10.91 13.19 14.10
C VAL A 69 -10.19 13.14 12.76
N GLN A 70 -8.91 13.53 12.72
CA GLN A 70 -8.09 13.44 11.51
C GLN A 70 -7.98 12.01 10.98
N TYR A 71 -7.89 11.02 11.86
CA TYR A 71 -7.82 9.61 11.49
C TYR A 71 -9.13 9.10 10.87
N PHE A 72 -10.28 9.40 11.49
CA PHE A 72 -11.58 9.02 10.92
C PHE A 72 -11.89 9.75 9.60
N ASP A 73 -11.57 11.04 9.51
CA ASP A 73 -11.68 11.80 8.26
C ASP A 73 -10.78 11.19 7.17
N TYR A 74 -9.56 10.78 7.52
CA TYR A 74 -8.62 10.10 6.61
C TYR A 74 -9.17 8.76 6.13
N LEU A 75 -9.62 7.90 7.04
CA LEU A 75 -10.22 6.62 6.67
C LEU A 75 -11.45 6.80 5.78
N GLY A 76 -12.38 7.69 6.15
CA GLY A 76 -13.59 7.98 5.36
C GLY A 76 -13.25 8.43 3.95
N ARG A 77 -12.29 9.35 3.79
CA ARG A 77 -11.80 9.80 2.48
C ARG A 77 -11.22 8.65 1.66
N VAL A 78 -10.40 7.79 2.26
CA VAL A 78 -9.83 6.61 1.58
C VAL A 78 -10.91 5.64 1.11
N PHE A 79 -11.91 5.34 1.95
CA PHE A 79 -13.02 4.45 1.56
C PHE A 79 -13.93 5.04 0.47
N THR A 80 -14.04 6.37 0.38
CA THR A 80 -14.75 7.03 -0.72
C THR A 80 -13.91 7.18 -2.00
N GLY A 81 -12.66 6.70 -1.99
CA GLY A 81 -11.72 6.84 -3.12
C GLY A 81 -11.14 8.24 -3.27
N ASN A 82 -11.33 9.13 -2.28
CA ASN A 82 -10.77 10.46 -2.29
C ASN A 82 -9.42 10.47 -1.56
N PHE A 83 -8.32 10.41 -2.31
CA PHE A 83 -6.97 10.46 -1.75
C PHE A 83 -6.43 11.89 -1.54
N GLY A 84 -7.21 12.92 -1.87
CA GLY A 84 -6.81 14.30 -1.76
C GLY A 84 -5.74 14.72 -2.78
N GLN A 85 -5.05 15.82 -2.45
CA GLN A 85 -3.97 16.37 -3.27
C GLN A 85 -2.61 16.05 -2.66
N SER A 86 -1.61 15.91 -3.51
CA SER A 86 -0.22 15.75 -3.08
C SER A 86 0.28 17.05 -2.46
N LEU A 87 0.86 16.95 -1.26
CA LEU A 87 1.39 18.08 -0.50
C LEU A 87 2.91 18.25 -0.64
N THR A 88 3.61 17.23 -1.13
CA THR A 88 5.08 17.19 -1.15
C THR A 88 5.62 16.99 -2.55
N LEU A 89 5.37 15.83 -3.16
CA LEU A 89 5.96 15.45 -4.45
C LEU A 89 5.39 16.25 -5.63
N TYR A 90 4.08 16.52 -5.65
CA TYR A 90 3.40 17.21 -6.74
C TYR A 90 2.31 18.16 -6.19
N PRO A 91 2.70 19.30 -5.59
CA PRO A 91 1.78 20.25 -4.96
C PRO A 91 0.55 20.57 -5.81
N GLY A 92 -0.65 20.39 -5.23
CA GLY A 92 -1.92 20.76 -5.85
C GLY A 92 -2.51 19.74 -6.82
N GLN A 93 -1.79 18.64 -7.12
CA GLN A 93 -2.29 17.61 -8.01
C GLN A 93 -3.01 16.48 -7.27
N SER A 94 -4.04 15.91 -7.89
CA SER A 94 -4.79 14.76 -7.34
C SER A 94 -3.88 13.54 -7.19
N VAL A 95 -3.87 12.92 -6.01
CA VAL A 95 -3.08 11.70 -5.75
C VAL A 95 -3.59 10.53 -6.60
N MET A 96 -4.92 10.44 -6.81
CA MET A 96 -5.51 9.39 -7.64
C MET A 96 -4.99 9.42 -9.09
N HIS A 97 -4.79 10.62 -9.64
CA HIS A 97 -4.27 10.77 -11.00
C HIS A 97 -2.87 10.13 -11.14
N TRP A 98 -1.99 10.38 -10.18
CA TRP A 98 -0.64 9.79 -10.16
C TRP A 98 -0.63 8.29 -9.96
N ILE A 99 -1.52 7.77 -9.10
CA ILE A 99 -1.68 6.32 -8.93
C ILE A 99 -2.04 5.68 -10.27
N LEU A 100 -3.02 6.23 -10.99
CA LEU A 100 -3.45 5.71 -12.29
C LEU A 100 -2.36 5.85 -13.36
N LEU A 101 -1.53 6.90 -13.29
CA LEU A 101 -0.43 7.10 -14.23
C LEU A 101 0.66 6.03 -14.09
N VAL A 102 0.99 5.63 -12.86
CA VAL A 102 2.09 4.67 -12.57
C VAL A 102 1.60 3.22 -12.50
N PHE A 103 0.30 3.01 -12.29
CA PHE A 103 -0.30 1.68 -12.18
C PHE A 103 0.04 0.74 -13.36
N PRO A 104 -0.01 1.16 -14.65
CA PRO A 104 0.34 0.30 -15.78
C PRO A 104 1.76 -0.26 -15.69
N ALA A 105 2.74 0.58 -15.29
CA ALA A 105 4.13 0.13 -15.15
C ALA A 105 4.28 -0.92 -14.04
N THR A 106 3.54 -0.77 -12.93
CA THR A 106 3.54 -1.76 -11.85
C THR A 106 2.90 -3.07 -12.30
N LEU A 107 1.82 -2.99 -13.09
CA LEU A 107 1.15 -4.15 -13.65
C LEU A 107 2.07 -4.90 -14.63
N GLU A 108 2.75 -4.19 -15.52
CA GLU A 108 3.74 -4.78 -16.43
C GLU A 108 4.85 -5.50 -15.65
N LEU A 109 5.44 -4.83 -14.66
CA LEU A 109 6.48 -5.43 -13.81
C LEU A 109 5.96 -6.67 -13.07
N ALA A 110 4.76 -6.62 -12.52
CA ALA A 110 4.15 -7.75 -11.82
C ALA A 110 3.92 -8.94 -12.76
N LEU A 111 3.45 -8.69 -13.99
CA LEU A 111 3.23 -9.73 -14.99
C LEU A 111 4.54 -10.40 -15.40
N TYR A 112 5.56 -9.63 -15.75
CA TYR A 112 6.87 -10.19 -16.11
C TYR A 112 7.52 -10.92 -14.95
N SER A 113 7.44 -10.36 -13.74
CA SER A 113 7.95 -11.01 -12.53
C SER A 113 7.24 -12.34 -12.27
N MET A 114 5.92 -12.40 -12.47
CA MET A 114 5.15 -13.63 -12.30
C MET A 114 5.54 -14.70 -13.32
N ILE A 115 5.79 -14.32 -14.57
CA ILE A 115 6.27 -15.25 -15.62
C ILE A 115 7.63 -15.81 -15.22
N VAL A 116 8.58 -14.95 -14.85
CA VAL A 116 9.94 -15.36 -14.45
C VAL A 116 9.87 -16.24 -13.21
N ALA A 117 9.11 -15.83 -12.19
CA ALA A 117 8.93 -16.61 -10.96
C ALA A 117 8.29 -17.97 -11.23
N ALA A 118 7.30 -18.05 -12.12
CA ALA A 118 6.68 -19.31 -12.51
C ALA A 118 7.68 -20.23 -13.23
N VAL A 119 8.44 -19.70 -14.19
CA VAL A 119 9.45 -20.49 -14.92
C VAL A 119 10.52 -21.02 -13.96
N VAL A 120 11.13 -20.15 -13.16
CA VAL A 120 12.19 -20.53 -12.21
C VAL A 120 11.62 -21.47 -11.14
N GLY A 121 10.44 -21.15 -10.59
CA GLY A 121 9.79 -21.95 -9.56
C GLY A 121 9.40 -23.36 -10.03
N ILE A 122 8.89 -23.49 -11.25
CA ILE A 122 8.58 -24.80 -11.84
C ILE A 122 9.87 -25.60 -12.09
N LEU A 123 10.88 -25.00 -12.70
CA LEU A 123 12.15 -25.68 -13.00
C LEU A 123 12.84 -26.17 -11.72
N THR A 124 12.99 -25.28 -10.74
CA THR A 124 13.60 -25.62 -9.45
C THR A 124 12.75 -26.62 -8.67
N GLY A 125 11.42 -26.51 -8.71
CA GLY A 125 10.49 -27.47 -8.10
C GLY A 125 10.61 -28.87 -8.70
N VAL A 126 10.74 -28.98 -10.03
CA VAL A 126 10.95 -30.27 -10.71
C VAL A 126 12.30 -30.90 -10.33
N VAL A 127 13.37 -30.10 -10.28
CA VAL A 127 14.71 -30.58 -9.88
C VAL A 127 14.71 -31.04 -8.42
N ALA A 128 14.13 -30.26 -7.50
CA ALA A 128 14.01 -30.62 -6.09
C ALA A 128 13.18 -31.91 -5.91
N GLY A 129 12.08 -32.05 -6.67
CA GLY A 129 11.25 -33.26 -6.68
C GLY A 129 12.00 -34.50 -7.18
N ARG A 130 12.84 -34.36 -8.21
CA ARG A 130 13.65 -35.46 -8.76
C ARG A 130 14.75 -35.91 -7.80
N TYR A 131 15.40 -34.97 -7.10
CA TYR A 131 16.49 -35.25 -6.16
C TYR A 131 16.06 -35.19 -4.69
N ARG A 132 14.82 -35.63 -4.42
CA ARG A 132 14.21 -35.56 -3.09
C ARG A 132 15.11 -36.18 -2.01
N GLY A 133 15.30 -35.44 -0.90
CA GLY A 133 16.10 -35.89 0.24
C GLY A 133 17.62 -35.72 0.09
N THR A 134 18.10 -35.16 -1.03
CA THR A 134 19.52 -34.83 -1.22
C THR A 134 19.83 -33.39 -0.76
N PRO A 135 21.11 -33.02 -0.61
CA PRO A 135 21.49 -31.64 -0.31
C PRO A 135 20.95 -30.61 -1.32
N VAL A 136 20.76 -31.01 -2.58
CA VAL A 136 20.19 -30.18 -3.65
C VAL A 136 18.74 -29.82 -3.36
N ASP A 137 17.93 -30.78 -2.89
CA ASP A 137 16.54 -30.55 -2.46
C ASP A 137 16.47 -29.62 -1.24
N VAL A 138 17.32 -29.83 -0.23
CA VAL A 138 17.36 -28.99 0.97
C VAL A 138 17.72 -27.54 0.62
N THR A 139 18.71 -27.35 -0.25
CA THR A 139 19.17 -26.01 -0.66
C THR A 139 18.09 -25.28 -1.46
N LEU A 140 17.44 -25.96 -2.41
CA LEU A 140 16.39 -25.37 -3.24
C LEU A 140 15.14 -24.99 -2.43
N ARG A 141 14.83 -25.74 -1.35
CA ARG A 141 13.71 -25.41 -0.46
C ARG A 141 13.96 -24.18 0.41
N MET A 142 15.21 -23.86 0.75
CA MET A 142 15.50 -22.74 1.64
C MET A 142 15.19 -21.38 1.01
N TYR A 143 15.34 -21.22 -0.31
CA TYR A 143 14.94 -20.01 -1.03
C TYR A 143 13.43 -19.98 -1.37
N GLY A 144 12.79 -21.15 -1.45
CA GLY A 144 11.38 -21.28 -1.84
C GLY A 144 10.35 -21.11 -0.70
N ILE A 145 10.79 -20.70 0.49
CA ILE A 145 9.96 -20.37 1.67
C ILE A 145 10.05 -18.87 1.93
#